data_AF-F3MFM1-F1
#
_entry.id   AF-F3MFM1-F1
#
_cell.length_a   1.000
_cell.length_b   1.000
_cell.length_c   1.000
_cell.angle_alpha   90.00
_cell.angle_beta   90.00
_cell.angle_gamma   90.00
#
_symmetry.space_group_name_H-M   'P 1'
#
loop_
_entity.id
_entity.type
_entity.pdbx_description
1 polymer ?
#
loop_
_entity_poly.entity_id
_entity_poly.type
_entity_poly.pdbx_seq_one_letter_code
_entity_poly.pdbx_strand_id
1 'polypeptide(L)'
;MNFDLNIVPFSRRESFLAISLLPAAENRRQGLYLRTVRGGDDKFGEAFLIELLNRQNEPISFEPVASPDNIRLTASDSLGHADICISDSRTVRFRSEGCGIRLTFFPAAYDYAYETHPDSWEVNSFTHGCRFMLTRLAGQMGMEVEWNEIKSSRVTADFSVDPATNCAEFAVEEFITVLKPRDRWESFDDAVESVREDYGHWLNNTLTVSERWQEARELAAYITWSCVVPAEGCLTRPAMYMSKNWMTNI
;
A
#
# COMPACT_ATOMS: atom_id res chain seq x y z
N MET A 1 14.23 13.53 -3.96
CA MET A 1 14.80 12.62 -2.94
C MET A 1 14.36 11.17 -3.12
N ASN A 2 15.17 10.23 -2.62
CA ASN A 2 14.74 8.87 -2.26
C ASN A 2 14.92 8.67 -0.75
N PHE A 3 14.20 7.73 -0.14
CA PHE A 3 14.35 7.37 1.28
C PHE A 3 14.28 5.86 1.51
N ASP A 4 14.84 5.43 2.65
CA ASP A 4 14.90 4.02 3.04
C ASP A 4 13.61 3.58 3.73
N LEU A 5 12.93 2.58 3.16
CA LEU A 5 11.70 1.99 3.69
C LEU A 5 11.88 1.24 5.01
N ASN A 6 13.12 0.89 5.39
CA ASN A 6 13.41 0.33 6.72
C ASN A 6 13.34 1.38 7.83
N ILE A 7 13.46 2.67 7.46
CA ILE A 7 13.50 3.79 8.40
C ILE A 7 12.19 4.57 8.33
N VAL A 8 11.74 4.87 7.11
CA VAL A 8 10.60 5.76 6.86
C VAL A 8 9.52 5.01 6.09
N PRO A 9 8.30 4.87 6.64
CA PRO A 9 7.20 4.22 5.93
C PRO A 9 6.79 5.05 4.71
N PHE A 10 6.42 4.38 3.63
CA PHE A 10 5.78 5.02 2.50
C PHE A 10 4.32 5.31 2.81
N SER A 11 3.88 6.55 2.70
CA SER A 11 2.50 6.95 2.92
C SER A 11 2.21 8.28 2.21
N ARG A 12 0.96 8.71 2.25
CA ARG A 12 0.49 9.99 1.71
C ARG A 12 -0.27 10.76 2.79
N ARG A 13 -0.28 12.09 2.66
CA ARG A 13 -1.14 13.00 3.41
C ARG A 13 -2.62 12.61 3.31
N GLU A 14 -3.30 12.64 4.45
CA GLU A 14 -4.71 12.27 4.60
C GLU A 14 -4.98 10.82 4.17
N SER A 15 -4.06 9.90 4.47
CA SER A 15 -4.33 8.46 4.40
C SER A 15 -4.03 7.76 5.70
N PHE A 16 -4.72 6.66 6.00
CA PHE A 16 -4.29 5.71 7.03
C PHE A 16 -3.47 4.55 6.46
N LEU A 17 -3.29 4.50 5.15
CA LEU A 17 -2.51 3.47 4.48
C LEU A 17 -1.03 3.79 4.54
N ALA A 18 -0.23 2.76 4.80
CA ALA A 18 1.22 2.86 4.77
C ALA A 18 1.81 1.59 4.16
N ILE A 19 2.99 1.70 3.56
CA ILE A 19 3.79 0.55 3.15
C ILE A 19 5.09 0.57 3.93
N SER A 20 5.49 -0.58 4.48
CA SER A 20 6.69 -0.68 5.31
C SER A 20 7.39 -2.01 5.11
N LEU A 21 8.71 -1.99 5.14
CA LEU A 21 9.50 -3.20 5.37
C LEU A 21 9.46 -3.50 6.88
N LEU A 22 8.82 -4.61 7.24
CA LEU A 22 8.68 -5.02 8.63
C LEU A 22 9.62 -6.21 8.93
N PRO A 23 10.32 -6.20 10.08
CA PRO A 23 11.10 -7.34 10.52
C PRO A 23 10.19 -8.49 10.93
N ALA A 24 10.76 -9.70 10.98
CA ALA A 24 10.10 -10.86 11.53
C ALA A 24 9.71 -10.62 13.00
N ALA A 25 8.55 -11.13 13.39
CA ALA A 25 8.05 -11.15 14.76
C ALA A 25 7.37 -12.51 15.02
N GLU A 26 6.91 -12.75 16.24
CA GLU A 26 6.34 -14.04 16.68
C GLU A 26 5.30 -14.60 15.68
N ASN A 27 4.40 -13.75 15.18
CA ASN A 27 3.33 -14.12 14.25
C ASN A 27 3.40 -13.38 12.90
N ARG A 28 4.55 -12.82 12.54
CA ARG A 28 4.74 -12.06 11.29
C ARG A 28 6.04 -12.46 10.61
N ARG A 29 5.97 -12.80 9.33
CA ARG A 29 7.15 -13.00 8.48
C ARG A 29 7.81 -11.65 8.16
N GLN A 30 9.13 -11.61 8.07
CA GLN A 30 9.80 -10.43 7.52
C GLN A 30 9.34 -10.19 6.07
N GLY A 31 9.10 -8.94 5.69
CA GLY A 31 8.70 -8.60 4.31
C GLY A 31 8.19 -7.18 4.14
N LEU A 32 7.74 -6.86 2.92
CA LEU A 32 7.08 -5.61 2.58
C LEU A 32 5.57 -5.76 2.83
N TYR A 33 4.98 -4.86 3.61
CA TYR A 33 3.56 -4.94 3.97
C TYR A 33 2.81 -3.68 3.57
N LEU A 34 1.63 -3.87 2.97
CA LEU A 34 0.57 -2.86 3.02
C LEU A 34 -0.08 -2.90 4.40
N ARG A 35 -0.11 -1.74 5.04
CA ARG A 35 -0.60 -1.54 6.41
C ARG A 35 -1.75 -0.55 6.45
N THR A 36 -2.60 -0.69 7.46
CA THR A 36 -3.52 0.35 7.92
C THR A 36 -3.16 0.78 9.34
N VAL A 37 -2.79 2.05 9.53
CA VAL A 37 -2.32 2.59 10.81
C VAL A 37 -3.45 3.11 11.69
N ARG A 38 -4.66 2.55 11.57
CA ARG A 38 -5.83 2.90 12.39
C ARG A 38 -5.79 2.29 13.80
N GLY A 39 -5.04 1.20 13.96
CA GLY A 39 -5.08 0.35 15.16
C GLY A 39 -4.37 0.91 16.40
N GLY A 40 -3.70 2.05 16.30
CA GLY A 40 -2.87 2.60 17.37
C GLY A 40 -1.59 1.78 17.60
N ASP A 41 -0.84 2.12 18.65
CA ASP A 41 0.53 1.62 18.87
C ASP A 41 0.62 0.12 19.19
N ASP A 42 -0.48 -0.50 19.63
CA ASP A 42 -0.54 -1.94 19.96
C ASP A 42 -0.61 -2.84 18.72
N LYS A 43 -0.87 -2.27 17.54
CA LYS A 43 -1.03 -3.01 16.28
C LYS A 43 -0.28 -2.33 15.15
N PHE A 44 0.68 -3.03 14.56
CA PHE A 44 1.42 -2.52 13.39
C PHE A 44 0.53 -2.37 12.14
N GLY A 45 -0.61 -3.06 12.10
CA GLY A 45 -1.64 -2.88 11.08
C GLY A 45 -1.32 -3.57 9.75
N GLU A 46 -0.45 -4.59 9.77
CA GLU A 46 -0.05 -5.40 8.62
C GLU A 46 -1.24 -6.13 7.96
N ALA A 47 -1.83 -5.52 6.93
CA ALA A 47 -2.94 -6.10 6.20
C ALA A 47 -2.44 -7.14 5.18
N PHE A 48 -1.61 -6.74 4.21
CA PHE A 48 -1.16 -7.63 3.15
C PHE A 48 0.36 -7.68 3.07
N LEU A 49 0.93 -8.88 3.09
CA LEU A 49 2.30 -9.12 2.63
C LEU A 49 2.34 -8.96 1.11
N ILE A 50 3.30 -8.19 0.62
CA ILE A 50 3.53 -7.91 -0.79
C ILE A 50 4.75 -8.70 -1.25
N GLU A 51 4.58 -9.57 -2.24
CA GLU A 51 5.66 -10.34 -2.86
C GLU A 51 5.67 -10.08 -4.39
N LEU A 52 6.84 -9.97 -5.01
CA LEU A 52 6.96 -10.06 -6.47
C LEU A 52 7.00 -11.51 -6.90
N LEU A 53 6.43 -11.82 -8.07
CA LEU A 53 6.34 -13.17 -8.61
C LEU A 53 7.04 -13.27 -9.96
N ASN A 54 7.76 -14.37 -10.20
CA ASN A 54 8.23 -14.72 -11.54
C ASN A 54 7.10 -15.25 -12.43
N ARG A 55 7.42 -15.64 -13.67
CA ARG A 55 6.45 -16.22 -14.63
C ARG A 55 5.89 -17.59 -14.21
N GLN A 56 6.56 -18.27 -13.28
CA GLN A 56 6.15 -19.53 -12.69
C GLN A 56 5.30 -19.34 -11.42
N ASN A 57 4.95 -18.09 -11.08
CA ASN A 57 4.17 -17.71 -9.91
C ASN A 57 4.88 -17.96 -8.57
N GLU A 58 6.22 -17.94 -8.58
CA GLU A 58 7.07 -18.12 -7.40
C GLU A 58 7.59 -16.76 -6.90
N PRO A 59 7.65 -16.54 -5.57
CA PRO A 59 8.22 -15.32 -5.01
C PRO A 59 9.68 -15.10 -5.42
N ILE A 60 10.00 -13.86 -5.81
CA ILE A 60 11.36 -13.42 -6.15
C ILE A 60 11.79 -12.23 -5.30
N SER A 61 13.10 -12.15 -5.06
CA SER A 61 13.72 -11.02 -4.38
C SER A 61 13.62 -9.74 -5.21
N PHE A 62 13.57 -8.61 -4.51
CA PHE A 62 13.51 -7.29 -5.12
C PHE A 62 14.28 -6.26 -4.30
N GLU A 63 14.70 -5.20 -4.98
CA GLU A 63 15.28 -4.00 -4.39
C GLU A 63 14.27 -2.84 -4.44
N PRO A 64 13.84 -2.31 -3.28
CA PRO A 64 12.91 -1.19 -3.23
C PRO A 64 13.62 0.16 -3.31
N VAL A 65 13.08 1.07 -4.13
CA VAL A 65 13.44 2.49 -4.14
C VAL A 65 12.17 3.29 -3.88
N ALA A 66 12.14 4.03 -2.78
CA ALA A 66 10.99 4.84 -2.41
C ALA A 66 11.26 6.32 -2.62
N SER A 67 10.28 6.99 -3.22
CA SER A 67 10.16 8.43 -3.35
C SER A 67 8.82 8.88 -2.76
N PRO A 68 8.55 10.19 -2.61
CA PRO A 68 7.28 10.67 -2.10
C PRO A 68 6.05 10.23 -2.92
N ASP A 69 6.21 10.07 -4.23
CA ASP A 69 5.11 9.78 -5.16
C ASP A 69 4.94 8.29 -5.50
N ASN A 70 6.00 7.48 -5.37
CA ASN A 70 5.93 6.04 -5.63
C ASN A 70 7.00 5.22 -4.87
N ILE A 71 6.76 3.91 -4.81
CA ILE A 71 7.79 2.91 -4.58
C ILE A 71 8.01 2.15 -5.89
N ARG A 72 9.27 1.97 -6.28
CA ARG A 72 9.67 1.02 -7.32
C ARG A 72 10.31 -0.21 -6.69
N LEU A 73 9.82 -1.40 -7.04
CA LEU A 73 10.39 -2.69 -6.69
C LEU A 73 11.04 -3.29 -7.94
N THR A 74 12.36 -3.37 -7.98
CA THR A 74 13.09 -3.99 -9.10
C THR A 74 13.43 -5.42 -8.76
N ALA A 75 13.02 -6.39 -9.58
CA ALA A 75 13.37 -7.79 -9.34
C ALA A 75 14.89 -8.01 -9.44
N SER A 76 15.49 -8.75 -8.51
CA SER A 76 16.95 -8.95 -8.47
C SER A 76 17.45 -9.86 -9.61
N ASP A 77 16.66 -10.87 -9.98
CA ASP A 77 17.07 -11.94 -10.90
C ASP A 77 16.31 -11.93 -12.24
N SER A 78 15.59 -10.83 -12.56
CA SER A 78 14.86 -10.69 -13.82
C SER A 78 14.74 -9.22 -14.24
N LEU A 79 14.28 -8.98 -15.47
CA LEU A 79 14.00 -7.61 -15.96
C LEU A 79 12.63 -7.07 -15.50
N GLY A 80 11.92 -7.78 -14.61
CA GLY A 80 10.61 -7.37 -14.11
C GLY A 80 10.69 -6.29 -13.03
N HIS A 81 9.69 -5.42 -12.96
CA HIS A 81 9.56 -4.44 -11.90
C HIS A 81 8.09 -4.15 -11.57
N ALA A 82 7.86 -3.59 -10.39
CA ALA A 82 6.57 -3.07 -9.99
C ALA A 82 6.69 -1.65 -9.42
N ASP A 83 5.67 -0.85 -9.65
CA ASP A 83 5.50 0.47 -9.07
C ASP A 83 4.25 0.47 -8.17
N ILE A 84 4.35 1.14 -7.02
CA ILE A 84 3.26 1.27 -6.05
C ILE A 84 3.04 2.75 -5.72
N CYS A 85 1.78 3.20 -5.73
CA CYS A 85 1.41 4.58 -5.46
C CYS A 85 0.18 4.62 -4.54
N ILE A 86 0.21 5.42 -3.47
CA ILE A 86 -0.99 5.73 -2.69
C ILE A 86 -1.65 6.94 -3.37
N SER A 87 -2.56 6.64 -4.30
CA SER A 87 -3.18 7.62 -5.22
C SER A 87 -4.06 8.65 -4.52
N ASP A 88 -4.74 8.26 -3.45
CA ASP A 88 -5.60 9.13 -2.64
C ASP A 88 -5.69 8.65 -1.18
N SER A 89 -6.60 9.22 -0.40
CA SER A 89 -6.75 8.94 1.03
C SER A 89 -6.94 7.46 1.38
N ARG A 90 -7.46 6.66 0.46
CA ARG A 90 -7.91 5.29 0.75
C ARG A 90 -7.45 4.26 -0.27
N THR A 91 -6.70 4.64 -1.30
CA THR A 91 -6.41 3.76 -2.43
C THR A 91 -4.92 3.63 -2.69
N VAL A 92 -4.46 2.38 -2.72
CA VAL A 92 -3.13 1.99 -3.22
C VAL A 92 -3.28 1.40 -4.62
N ARG A 93 -2.53 1.96 -5.57
CA ARG A 93 -2.41 1.49 -6.96
C ARG A 93 -1.12 0.72 -7.11
N PHE A 94 -1.18 -0.34 -7.89
CA PHE A 94 -0.04 -1.18 -8.23
C PHE A 94 0.01 -1.35 -9.74
N ARG A 95 1.21 -1.23 -10.32
CA ARG A 95 1.49 -1.56 -11.72
C ARG A 95 2.73 -2.44 -11.76
N SER A 96 2.74 -3.49 -12.55
CA SER A 96 3.95 -4.28 -12.79
C SER A 96 4.16 -4.55 -14.27
N GLU A 97 5.42 -4.73 -14.65
CA GLU A 97 5.83 -5.15 -15.98
C GLU A 97 6.82 -6.31 -15.86
N GLY A 98 6.57 -7.40 -16.59
CA GLY A 98 7.45 -8.57 -16.61
C GLY A 98 7.48 -9.43 -15.33
N CYS A 99 6.77 -9.04 -14.26
CA CYS A 99 6.60 -9.81 -13.03
C CYS A 99 5.16 -9.67 -12.48
N GLY A 100 4.70 -10.67 -11.73
CA GLY A 100 3.44 -10.61 -11.00
C GLY A 100 3.61 -9.99 -9.62
N ILE A 101 2.49 -9.69 -8.95
CA ILE A 101 2.45 -9.27 -7.54
C ILE A 101 1.49 -10.18 -6.78
N ARG A 102 1.94 -10.71 -5.64
CA ARG A 102 1.09 -11.43 -4.69
C ARG A 102 0.79 -10.55 -3.49
N LEU A 103 -0.48 -10.45 -3.13
CA LEU A 103 -0.93 -9.96 -1.84
C LEU A 103 -1.38 -11.14 -0.99
N THR A 104 -0.72 -11.37 0.14
CA THR A 104 -1.13 -12.39 1.11
C THR A 104 -1.69 -11.73 2.36
N PHE A 105 -2.95 -12.02 2.67
CA PHE A 105 -3.62 -11.64 3.90
C PHE A 105 -3.72 -12.84 4.82
N PHE A 106 -3.29 -12.67 6.08
CA PHE A 106 -3.27 -13.72 7.11
C PHE A 106 -4.48 -13.52 8.05
N PRO A 107 -5.60 -14.23 7.82
CA PRO A 107 -6.85 -13.92 8.51
C PRO A 107 -6.83 -14.38 9.97
N ALA A 108 -7.35 -13.53 10.87
CA ALA A 108 -7.68 -13.93 12.23
C ALA A 108 -9.17 -14.31 12.33
N ALA A 109 -9.74 -14.29 13.54
CA ALA A 109 -11.16 -14.60 13.72
C ALA A 109 -12.04 -13.59 12.97
N TYR A 110 -13.07 -14.09 12.26
CA TYR A 110 -14.07 -13.30 11.51
C TYR A 110 -13.55 -12.57 10.27
N ASP A 111 -12.31 -12.81 9.88
CA ASP A 111 -11.77 -12.33 8.62
C ASP A 111 -12.09 -13.32 7.49
N TYR A 112 -12.46 -12.79 6.32
CA TYR A 112 -12.82 -13.57 5.14
C TYR A 112 -12.67 -12.74 3.86
N ALA A 113 -12.68 -13.41 2.72
CA ALA A 113 -12.69 -12.77 1.41
C ALA A 113 -13.72 -13.41 0.49
N TYR A 114 -14.35 -12.61 -0.37
CA TYR A 114 -15.33 -13.09 -1.34
C TYR A 114 -15.33 -12.24 -2.60
N GLU A 115 -15.69 -12.88 -3.71
CA GLU A 115 -15.87 -12.22 -5.00
C GLU A 115 -17.11 -11.32 -4.97
N THR A 116 -16.94 -10.05 -5.31
CA THR A 116 -18.05 -9.09 -5.43
C THR A 116 -18.46 -8.86 -6.89
N HIS A 117 -17.48 -8.97 -7.80
CA HIS A 117 -17.62 -8.88 -9.25
C HIS A 117 -16.47 -9.70 -9.88
N PRO A 118 -16.58 -10.17 -11.13
CA PRO A 118 -15.49 -10.87 -11.85
C PRO A 118 -14.08 -10.29 -11.73
N ASP A 119 -13.97 -8.98 -11.49
CA ASP A 119 -12.70 -8.25 -11.41
C ASP A 119 -12.42 -7.68 -10.02
N SER A 120 -13.22 -8.05 -9.01
CA SER A 120 -13.16 -7.42 -7.70
C SER A 120 -13.49 -8.36 -6.55
N TRP A 121 -12.64 -8.32 -5.52
CA TRP A 121 -12.79 -9.10 -4.30
C TRP A 121 -12.80 -8.20 -3.08
N GLU A 122 -13.75 -8.43 -2.19
CA GLU A 122 -13.78 -7.78 -0.89
C GLU A 122 -13.08 -8.69 0.12
N VAL A 123 -12.11 -8.13 0.83
CA VAL A 123 -11.47 -8.74 2.00
C VAL A 123 -12.00 -8.02 3.24
N ASN A 124 -12.86 -8.69 4.00
CA ASN A 124 -13.31 -8.20 5.29
C ASN A 124 -12.23 -8.47 6.34
N SER A 125 -11.69 -7.39 6.94
CA SER A 125 -10.76 -7.50 8.06
C SER A 125 -11.36 -6.95 9.34
N PHE A 126 -12.05 -7.83 10.08
CA PHE A 126 -12.44 -7.56 11.45
C PHE A 126 -11.22 -7.22 12.31
N THR A 127 -10.09 -7.88 12.08
CA THR A 127 -8.81 -7.64 12.80
C THR A 127 -8.36 -6.18 12.78
N HIS A 128 -8.52 -5.53 11.62
CA HIS A 128 -8.14 -4.14 11.38
C HIS A 128 -9.32 -3.16 11.52
N GLY A 129 -10.54 -3.66 11.72
CA GLY A 129 -11.74 -2.84 11.80
C GLY A 129 -12.13 -2.17 10.47
N CYS A 130 -11.68 -2.71 9.35
CA CYS A 130 -11.92 -2.17 8.01
C CYS A 130 -12.07 -3.30 6.97
N ARG A 131 -12.30 -2.90 5.74
CA ARG A 131 -12.40 -3.78 4.58
C ARG A 131 -11.51 -3.26 3.46
N PHE A 132 -11.07 -4.17 2.61
CA PHE A 132 -10.28 -3.86 1.44
C PHE A 132 -10.97 -4.36 0.19
N MET A 133 -11.13 -3.50 -0.82
CA MET A 133 -11.55 -3.90 -2.15
C MET A 133 -10.32 -4.07 -3.02
N LEU A 134 -10.07 -5.29 -3.47
CA LEU A 134 -9.06 -5.61 -4.48
C LEU A 134 -9.73 -5.52 -5.84
N THR A 135 -9.26 -4.64 -6.73
CA THR A 135 -9.84 -4.44 -8.07
C THR A 135 -8.76 -4.59 -9.14
N ARG A 136 -8.96 -5.56 -10.05
CA ARG A 136 -8.12 -5.73 -11.24
C ARG A 136 -8.42 -4.66 -12.28
N LEU A 137 -7.39 -4.00 -12.82
CA LEU A 137 -7.49 -2.98 -13.87
C LEU A 137 -6.90 -3.45 -15.20
N ALA A 138 -5.78 -4.19 -15.15
CA ALA A 138 -5.13 -4.83 -16.29
C ALA A 138 -4.42 -6.12 -15.85
N GLY A 139 -4.13 -7.01 -16.80
CA GLY A 139 -3.58 -8.34 -16.48
C GLY A 139 -4.64 -9.30 -15.97
N GLN A 140 -4.23 -10.27 -15.16
CA GLN A 140 -5.11 -11.28 -14.57
C GLN A 140 -5.07 -11.21 -13.05
N MET A 141 -6.14 -11.68 -12.40
CA MET A 141 -6.22 -11.81 -10.95
C MET A 141 -6.65 -13.24 -10.62
N GLY A 142 -5.83 -13.95 -9.85
CA GLY A 142 -6.13 -15.25 -9.28
C GLY A 142 -6.31 -15.14 -7.78
N MET A 143 -7.37 -15.73 -7.25
CA MET A 143 -7.67 -15.71 -5.81
C MET A 143 -7.60 -17.14 -5.25
N GLU A 144 -6.84 -17.32 -4.18
CA GLU A 144 -6.83 -18.54 -3.38
C GLU A 144 -7.35 -18.19 -1.99
N VAL A 145 -8.54 -18.72 -1.66
CA VAL A 145 -9.17 -18.53 -0.35
C VAL A 145 -9.35 -19.90 0.29
N GLU A 146 -8.45 -20.25 1.21
CA GLU A 146 -8.55 -21.49 1.97
C GLU A 146 -9.63 -21.32 3.06
N TRP A 147 -10.81 -21.91 2.87
CA TRP A 147 -11.88 -21.87 3.87
C TRP A 147 -11.75 -23.00 4.89
N ASN A 148 -11.81 -22.69 6.19
CA ASN A 148 -11.75 -23.68 7.27
C ASN A 148 -13.03 -23.68 8.15
N GLU A 149 -14.19 -23.66 7.49
CA GLU A 149 -15.55 -23.63 8.08
C GLU A 149 -15.93 -22.31 8.74
N ILE A 150 -15.10 -21.78 9.65
CA ILE A 150 -15.42 -20.61 10.49
C ILE A 150 -14.68 -19.33 10.01
N LYS A 151 -13.56 -19.48 9.30
CA LYS A 151 -12.78 -18.38 8.73
C LYS A 151 -12.02 -18.81 7.48
N SER A 152 -11.33 -17.86 6.84
CA SER A 152 -10.25 -18.20 5.91
C SER A 152 -8.96 -18.50 6.69
N SER A 153 -8.18 -19.52 6.33
CA SER A 153 -6.84 -19.75 6.91
C SER A 153 -5.75 -18.93 6.23
N ARG A 154 -5.94 -18.66 4.92
CA ARG A 154 -5.09 -17.80 4.10
C ARG A 154 -5.92 -17.23 2.96
N VAL A 155 -5.69 -15.96 2.66
CA VAL A 155 -6.23 -15.29 1.46
C VAL A 155 -5.04 -14.80 0.64
N THR A 156 -4.91 -15.31 -0.57
CA THR A 156 -3.86 -14.91 -1.51
C THR A 156 -4.50 -14.34 -2.77
N ALA A 157 -4.03 -13.17 -3.20
CA ALA A 157 -4.41 -12.55 -4.45
C ALA A 157 -3.17 -12.41 -5.34
N ASP A 158 -3.14 -13.13 -6.46
CA ASP A 158 -2.06 -13.09 -7.43
C ASP A 158 -2.48 -12.25 -8.63
N PHE A 159 -1.74 -11.17 -8.87
CA PHE A 159 -1.92 -10.31 -10.02
C PHE A 159 -0.81 -10.60 -11.02
N SER A 160 -1.14 -11.29 -12.10
CA SER A 160 -0.18 -11.68 -13.15
C SER A 160 -0.32 -10.81 -14.39
N VAL A 161 0.80 -10.63 -15.08
CA VAL A 161 0.87 -9.79 -16.29
C VAL A 161 0.04 -10.39 -17.42
N ASP A 162 -0.60 -9.52 -18.21
CA ASP A 162 -1.21 -9.93 -19.47
C ASP A 162 -0.10 -10.42 -20.43
N PRO A 163 -0.22 -11.60 -21.05
CA PRO A 163 0.78 -12.09 -21.99
C PRO A 163 1.05 -11.19 -23.21
N ALA A 164 0.06 -10.39 -23.63
CA ALA A 164 0.16 -9.51 -24.79
C ALA A 164 0.81 -8.17 -24.46
N THR A 165 0.51 -7.58 -23.29
CA THR A 165 1.08 -6.28 -22.88
C THR A 165 2.27 -6.42 -21.95
N ASN A 166 2.48 -7.60 -21.36
CA ASN A 166 3.46 -7.90 -20.33
C ASN A 166 3.28 -7.02 -19.06
N CYS A 167 2.08 -6.47 -18.85
CA CYS A 167 1.76 -5.61 -17.71
C CYS A 167 0.58 -6.14 -16.87
N ALA A 168 0.58 -5.84 -15.58
CA ALA A 168 -0.57 -5.96 -14.69
C ALA A 168 -0.82 -4.62 -13.99
N GLU A 169 -2.08 -4.33 -13.68
CA GLU A 169 -2.44 -3.15 -12.91
C GLU A 169 -3.64 -3.46 -12.03
N PHE A 170 -3.61 -3.03 -10.77
CA PHE A 170 -4.72 -3.23 -9.84
C PHE A 170 -4.74 -2.15 -8.75
N ALA A 171 -5.85 -2.11 -8.01
CA ALA A 171 -6.06 -1.20 -6.90
C ALA A 171 -6.49 -1.95 -5.64
N VAL A 172 -6.10 -1.41 -4.48
CA VAL A 172 -6.58 -1.81 -3.16
C VAL A 172 -7.20 -0.59 -2.50
N GLU A 173 -8.52 -0.62 -2.27
CA GLU A 173 -9.24 0.46 -1.59
C GLU A 173 -9.63 0.06 -0.17
N GLU A 174 -9.23 0.85 0.82
CA GLU A 174 -9.71 0.71 2.20
C GLU A 174 -11.06 1.41 2.38
N PHE A 175 -11.99 0.75 3.07
CA PHE A 175 -13.26 1.33 3.48
C PHE A 175 -13.79 0.67 4.77
N ILE A 176 -14.75 1.32 5.45
CA ILE A 176 -15.29 0.84 6.73
C ILE A 176 -16.60 0.05 6.53
N THR A 177 -17.60 0.67 5.89
CA THR A 177 -18.95 0.06 5.77
C THR A 177 -19.39 -0.09 4.32
N VAL A 178 -19.38 1.01 3.56
CA VAL A 178 -19.82 1.01 2.17
C VAL A 178 -18.70 1.56 1.31
N LEU A 179 -18.29 0.78 0.32
CA LEU A 179 -17.36 1.26 -0.70
C LEU A 179 -18.06 2.35 -1.51
N LYS A 180 -17.47 3.55 -1.56
CA LYS A 180 -17.91 4.59 -2.49
C LYS A 180 -17.51 4.15 -3.91
N PRO A 181 -18.45 3.98 -4.86
CA PRO A 181 -18.13 3.55 -6.21
C PRO A 181 -17.17 4.52 -6.91
N ARG A 182 -16.38 3.97 -7.83
CA ARG A 182 -15.59 4.73 -8.80
C ARG A 182 -16.17 4.52 -10.18
N ASP A 183 -16.49 5.61 -10.86
CA ASP A 183 -16.99 5.55 -12.25
C ASP A 183 -15.86 5.26 -13.24
N ARG A 184 -14.63 5.71 -12.92
CA ARG A 184 -13.44 5.55 -13.75
C ARG A 184 -12.18 5.57 -12.90
N TRP A 185 -11.14 4.97 -13.46
CA TRP A 185 -9.78 5.05 -12.96
C TRP A 185 -8.97 6.00 -13.86
N GLU A 186 -8.28 6.95 -13.24
CA GLU A 186 -7.17 7.65 -13.89
C GLU A 186 -6.04 6.67 -14.22
N SER A 187 -5.17 7.04 -15.16
CA SER A 187 -3.99 6.21 -15.46
C SER A 187 -3.06 6.14 -14.25
N PHE A 188 -2.26 5.08 -14.17
CA PHE A 188 -1.26 4.97 -13.09
C PHE A 188 -0.29 6.15 -13.08
N ASP A 189 0.13 6.63 -14.25
CA ASP A 189 1.07 7.75 -14.35
C ASP A 189 0.42 9.07 -13.91
N ASP A 190 -0.86 9.31 -14.23
CA ASP A 190 -1.59 10.47 -13.72
C ASP A 190 -1.75 10.43 -12.20
N ALA A 191 -1.97 9.24 -11.63
CA ALA A 191 -2.04 9.07 -10.18
C ALA A 191 -0.70 9.43 -9.52
N VAL A 192 0.42 8.94 -10.05
CA VAL A 192 1.77 9.28 -9.55
C VAL A 192 2.06 10.78 -9.68
N GLU A 193 1.74 11.39 -10.83
CA GLU A 193 1.95 12.83 -11.04
C GLU A 193 1.13 13.67 -10.05
N SER A 194 -0.13 13.32 -9.82
CA SER A 194 -0.97 13.98 -8.82
C SER A 194 -0.38 13.92 -7.40
N VAL A 195 0.21 12.79 -7.00
CA VAL A 195 0.92 12.68 -5.71
C VAL A 195 2.18 13.54 -5.69
N ARG A 196 2.95 13.55 -6.79
CA ARG A 196 4.15 14.38 -6.94
C ARG A 196 3.84 15.86 -6.82
N GLU A 197 2.78 16.33 -7.47
CA GLU A 197 2.31 17.71 -7.38
C GLU A 197 1.85 18.06 -5.96
N ASP A 198 1.08 17.20 -5.29
CA ASP A 198 0.62 17.43 -3.91
C ASP A 198 1.80 17.56 -2.93
N TYR A 199 2.76 16.63 -3.01
CA TYR A 199 3.97 16.69 -2.20
C TYR A 199 4.83 17.91 -2.55
N GLY A 200 5.01 18.21 -3.83
CA GLY A 200 5.76 19.39 -4.29
C GLY A 200 5.15 20.69 -3.77
N HIS A 201 3.81 20.80 -3.78
CA HIS A 201 3.10 21.92 -3.18
C HIS A 201 3.34 22.01 -1.67
N TRP A 202 3.29 20.89 -0.94
CA TRP A 202 3.63 20.87 0.49
C TRP A 202 5.06 21.33 0.75
N LEU A 203 6.04 20.74 0.06
CA LEU A 203 7.45 21.06 0.19
C LEU A 203 7.70 22.55 -0.06
N ASN A 204 7.09 23.14 -1.09
CA ASN A 204 7.21 24.57 -1.40
C ASN A 204 6.65 25.50 -0.31
N ASN A 205 5.75 25.00 0.54
CA ASN A 205 5.21 25.72 1.69
C ASN A 205 5.96 25.44 3.01
N THR A 206 7.09 24.74 2.96
CA THR A 206 8.00 24.57 4.11
C THR A 206 9.12 25.62 4.13
N LEU A 207 9.68 25.89 5.31
CA LEU A 207 10.79 26.83 5.48
C LEU A 207 11.96 26.52 4.54
N THR A 208 12.48 27.56 3.89
CA THR A 208 13.69 27.45 3.06
C THR A 208 14.94 27.27 3.93
N VAL A 209 15.89 26.48 3.46
CA VAL A 209 17.16 26.22 4.16
C VAL A 209 18.35 26.44 3.20
N SER A 210 19.57 26.54 3.73
CA SER A 210 20.76 26.56 2.90
C SER A 210 20.97 25.22 2.18
N GLU A 211 21.73 25.22 1.08
CA GLU A 211 21.94 24.06 0.21
C GLU A 211 22.34 22.78 0.97
N ARG A 212 23.25 22.90 1.95
CA ARG A 212 23.69 21.78 2.80
C ARG A 212 22.58 21.04 3.57
N TRP A 213 21.40 21.64 3.70
CA TRP A 213 20.26 21.10 4.44
C TRP A 213 19.09 20.71 3.54
N GLN A 214 19.21 20.82 2.22
CA GLN A 214 18.08 20.58 1.31
C GLN A 214 17.57 19.14 1.40
N GLU A 215 18.44 18.14 1.42
CA GLU A 215 18.02 16.73 1.59
C GLU A 215 17.25 16.50 2.90
N ALA A 216 17.73 17.09 4.00
CA ALA A 216 17.07 17.01 5.29
C ALA A 216 15.72 17.74 5.30
N ARG A 217 15.61 18.87 4.60
CA ARG A 217 14.34 19.60 4.42
C ARG A 217 13.35 18.78 3.63
N GLU A 218 13.76 18.17 2.51
CA GLU A 218 12.91 17.29 1.72
C GLU A 218 12.41 16.11 2.58
N LEU A 219 13.29 15.45 3.31
CA LEU A 219 12.91 14.34 4.18
C LEU A 219 11.95 14.75 5.30
N ALA A 220 12.22 15.86 5.99
CA ALA A 220 11.35 16.37 7.04
C ALA A 220 9.97 16.81 6.48
N ALA A 221 9.94 17.42 5.30
CA ALA A 221 8.72 17.78 4.60
C ALA A 221 7.91 16.53 4.25
N TYR A 222 8.55 15.48 3.73
CA TYR A 222 7.89 14.23 3.42
C TYR A 222 7.31 13.54 4.66
N ILE A 223 8.09 13.45 5.76
CA ILE A 223 7.61 12.83 7.01
C ILE A 223 6.38 13.59 7.55
N THR A 224 6.45 14.92 7.59
CA THR A 224 5.34 15.76 8.10
C THR A 224 4.12 15.71 7.18
N TRP A 225 4.31 15.68 5.86
CA TRP A 225 3.22 15.50 4.89
C TRP A 225 2.56 14.13 5.03
N SER A 226 3.36 13.06 4.98
CA SER A 226 2.88 11.69 4.99
C SER A 226 2.27 11.29 6.33
N CYS A 227 2.62 11.91 7.46
CA CYS A 227 2.04 11.59 8.78
C CYS A 227 0.69 12.26 9.07
N VAL A 228 0.18 13.11 8.18
CA VAL A 228 -1.19 13.64 8.31
C VAL A 228 -2.21 12.55 7.97
N VAL A 229 -3.17 12.34 8.87
CA VAL A 229 -4.30 11.41 8.71
C VAL A 229 -5.62 12.18 8.55
N PRO A 230 -6.64 11.59 7.89
CA PRO A 230 -7.96 12.19 7.76
C PRO A 230 -8.61 12.58 9.10
N ALA A 231 -9.54 13.53 9.04
CA ALA A 231 -10.48 13.77 10.14
C ALA A 231 -11.40 12.55 10.33
N GLU A 232 -11.41 11.96 11.52
CA GLU A 232 -12.26 10.81 11.83
C GLU A 232 -12.54 10.70 13.34
N GLY A 233 -13.71 10.14 13.68
CA GLY A 233 -14.12 9.95 15.07
C GLY A 233 -14.21 11.28 15.83
N CYS A 234 -13.48 11.38 16.94
CA CYS A 234 -13.42 12.59 17.76
C CYS A 234 -12.55 13.70 17.15
N LEU A 235 -11.71 13.39 16.16
CA LEU A 235 -10.84 14.35 15.48
C LEU A 235 -11.61 14.96 14.31
N THR A 236 -12.18 16.14 14.52
CA THR A 236 -13.00 16.86 13.52
C THR A 236 -12.18 17.57 12.44
N ARG A 237 -10.85 17.44 12.48
CA ARG A 237 -9.89 18.00 11.54
C ARG A 237 -8.79 16.98 11.26
N PRO A 238 -8.13 17.05 10.09
CA PRO A 238 -6.93 16.26 9.85
C PRO A 238 -5.92 16.46 10.97
N ALA A 239 -5.29 15.38 11.40
CA ALA A 239 -4.36 15.39 12.50
C ALA A 239 -3.03 14.76 12.07
N MET A 240 -1.94 15.10 12.76
CA MET A 240 -0.62 14.56 12.43
C MET A 240 -0.23 13.54 13.49
N TYR A 241 0.04 12.31 13.05
CA TYR A 241 0.66 11.31 13.91
C TYR A 241 2.13 11.66 14.12
N MET A 242 2.69 11.27 15.27
CA MET A 242 4.14 11.45 15.50
C MET A 242 4.97 10.66 14.48
N SER A 243 4.52 9.46 14.12
CA SER A 243 5.10 8.70 13.03
C SER A 243 4.07 7.69 12.49
N LYS A 244 4.18 7.31 11.21
CA LYS A 244 3.48 6.11 10.71
C LYS A 244 4.29 4.82 10.88
N ASN A 245 5.35 4.86 11.69
CA ASN A 245 6.26 3.73 11.88
C ASN A 245 5.85 2.91 13.12
N TRP A 246 6.11 3.45 14.32
CA TRP A 246 5.86 2.80 15.62
C TRP A 246 4.86 3.56 16.51
N MET A 247 4.77 4.89 16.36
CA MET A 247 3.88 5.76 17.17
C MET A 247 2.70 6.25 16.31
N THR A 248 1.76 5.35 16.04
CA THR A 248 0.61 5.52 15.15
C THR A 248 -0.66 5.95 15.88
N ASN A 249 -0.53 6.76 16.94
CA ASN A 249 -1.63 7.25 17.76
C ASN A 249 -1.47 8.75 18.09
N ILE A 250 -2.53 9.35 18.65
CA ILE A 250 -2.59 10.73 19.17
C ILE A 250 -2.99 10.71 20.65
#